data_AF-A0A2M7U4B4-F1
#
_entry.id   AF-A0A2M7U4B4-F1
#
_cell.length_a   1.000
_cell.length_b   1.000
_cell.length_c   1.000
_cell.angle_alpha   90.00
_cell.angle_beta   90.00
_cell.angle_gamma   90.00
#
_symmetry.space_group_name_H-M   'P 1'
#
loop_
_entity.id
_entity.type
_entity.pdbx_description
1 polymer ?
#
loop_
_entity_poly.entity_id
_entity_poly.type
_entity_poly.pdbx_seq_one_letter_code
_entity_poly.pdbx_strand_id
1 'polypeptide(L)'
;MIKRRVIVWLATIMVMFGFLDTLYLSYNHFNSSIIICSEGIFGNCGEVLNSQYSTVFGFPLAVIGLIYYFIFGYLFWVALTLGGKLYKRLIFIQTALGLVFSAYLTFLQFFIIKSLCPYCLLSAIISLILYLLVRLLWRRDYRLFILTKIEFSYKVFAKPLFFLLPPEWVHEQAMFWGEIAGKIPLMRNFFKKVFYFEYPILKQKIAGITFDNPLGLSAGYDYMSAFSKILPSVGFGFETVGTISNYPFEGNARPRLGRLPKSKSLLVNKGFRNPGADATIDKLKNMSFEFPLGISIGKTNSIEFAGTKKAAVGDVVAAFKKFESAKLKNKYYELNISCPNLKGGVTFYPPEELNILLKSLKKLNISKPVFIKMPIEKSDEEVRKMLDVIVKYKFIVGVIFGNLQKDRSDKSFDQLEIKTAGIGNFSGKPTFRRSNELIKLAYSRYGNKLIVIGCGGIFTAEDAYRKIRLGASLVELITGMIFEGPQLISQINTKLVELLRKDGFEKLSDAVGIDS
;
A
#
# COMPACT_ATOMS: atom_id res chain seq x y z
N MET A 1 4.77 24.73 14.07
CA MET A 1 4.26 24.77 12.68
C MET A 1 4.48 26.17 12.12
N ILE A 2 5.33 26.33 11.10
CA ILE A 2 5.49 27.61 10.41
C ILE A 2 4.15 27.93 9.72
N LYS A 3 3.58 29.12 9.95
CA LYS A 3 2.31 29.52 9.32
C LYS A 3 2.50 29.54 7.80
N ARG A 4 1.51 29.05 7.04
CA ARG A 4 1.51 29.04 5.56
C ARG A 4 1.98 30.36 4.96
N ARG A 5 1.53 31.49 5.51
CA ARG A 5 1.93 32.85 5.09
C ARG A 5 3.43 33.08 5.16
N VAL A 6 4.11 32.61 6.22
CA VAL A 6 5.57 32.76 6.38
C VAL A 6 6.32 32.00 5.30
N ILE A 7 5.89 30.77 4.98
CA ILE A 7 6.51 29.98 3.90
C ILE A 7 6.37 30.69 2.55
N VAL A 8 5.20 31.29 2.29
CA VAL A 8 4.95 32.08 1.07
C VAL A 8 5.86 33.30 1.00
N TRP A 9 5.97 34.07 2.08
CA TRP A 9 6.87 35.23 2.16
C TRP A 9 8.32 34.85 1.94
N LEU A 10 8.83 33.83 2.65
CA LEU A 10 10.19 33.34 2.48
C LEU A 10 10.47 32.90 1.05
N ALA A 11 9.56 32.14 0.44
CA ALA A 11 9.73 31.69 -0.94
C ALA A 11 9.77 32.89 -1.91
N THR A 12 8.89 33.87 -1.73
CA THR A 12 8.87 35.10 -2.56
C THR A 12 10.19 35.86 -2.45
N ILE A 13 10.70 36.05 -1.23
CA ILE A 13 11.99 36.73 -0.99
C ILE A 13 13.15 35.98 -1.66
N MET A 14 13.18 34.65 -1.53
CA MET A 14 14.21 33.81 -2.18
C MET A 14 14.19 33.92 -3.71
N VAL A 15 13.01 34.00 -4.32
CA VAL A 15 12.90 34.24 -5.78
C VAL A 15 13.45 35.60 -6.17
N MET A 16 13.11 36.65 -5.41
CA MET A 16 13.61 37.99 -5.67
C MET A 16 15.13 38.04 -5.58
N PHE A 17 15.73 37.42 -4.55
CA PHE A 17 17.19 37.34 -4.45
C PHE A 17 17.82 36.58 -5.61
N GLY A 18 17.27 35.41 -5.99
CA GLY A 18 17.79 34.65 -7.13
C GLY A 18 17.66 35.41 -8.46
N PHE A 19 16.56 36.13 -8.65
CA PHE A 19 16.35 36.97 -9.83
C PHE A 19 17.35 38.14 -9.87
N LEU A 20 17.54 38.86 -8.76
CA LEU A 20 18.50 39.98 -8.69
C LEU A 20 19.94 39.51 -8.88
N ASP A 21 20.31 38.37 -8.27
CA ASP A 21 21.62 37.72 -8.41
C ASP A 21 21.93 37.40 -9.88
N THR A 22 21.02 36.70 -10.54
CA THR A 22 21.19 36.31 -11.95
C THR A 22 21.09 37.50 -12.91
N LEU A 23 20.25 38.50 -12.61
CA LEU A 23 20.19 39.75 -13.37
C LEU A 23 21.51 40.52 -13.30
N TYR A 24 22.11 40.62 -12.11
CA TYR A 24 23.40 41.25 -11.90
C TYR A 24 24.50 40.53 -12.69
N LEU A 25 24.57 39.19 -12.61
CA LEU A 25 25.55 38.42 -13.39
C LEU A 25 25.33 38.57 -14.91
N SER A 26 24.08 38.56 -15.38
CA SER A 26 23.76 38.78 -16.79
C SER A 26 24.19 40.16 -17.27
N TYR A 27 23.91 41.21 -16.48
CA TYR A 27 24.31 42.57 -16.82
C TYR A 27 25.83 42.71 -16.94
N ASN A 28 26.59 42.17 -15.98
CA ASN A 28 28.05 42.27 -16.02
C ASN A 28 28.67 41.45 -17.16
N HIS A 29 28.07 40.31 -17.51
CA HIS A 29 28.52 39.48 -18.64
C HIS A 29 28.47 40.25 -19.96
N PHE A 30 27.38 40.99 -20.22
CA PHE A 30 27.24 41.76 -21.48
C PHE A 30 27.98 43.09 -21.49
N ASN A 31 28.24 43.69 -20.32
CA ASN A 31 28.95 44.98 -20.21
C ASN A 31 30.43 44.83 -19.88
N SER A 32 30.98 43.60 -19.89
CA SER A 32 32.37 43.27 -19.56
C SER A 32 32.87 43.96 -18.27
N SER A 33 31.98 44.13 -17.30
CA SER A 33 32.23 44.87 -16.06
C SER A 33 32.83 43.96 -14.99
N ILE A 34 33.68 44.51 -14.11
CA ILE A 34 34.30 43.77 -13.02
C ILE A 34 33.22 43.38 -12.00
N ILE A 35 33.16 42.10 -11.67
CA ILE A 35 32.19 41.56 -10.72
C ILE A 35 32.65 41.88 -9.29
N ILE A 36 31.75 42.44 -8.49
CA ILE A 36 32.02 42.76 -7.08
C ILE A 36 32.27 41.45 -6.31
N CYS A 37 33.31 41.41 -5.48
CA CYS A 37 33.75 40.18 -4.79
C CYS A 37 34.19 39.06 -5.76
N SER A 38 34.94 39.43 -6.81
CA SER A 38 35.54 38.48 -7.75
C SER A 38 36.56 37.55 -7.09
N GLU A 39 37.24 37.99 -6.04
CA GLU A 39 38.31 37.23 -5.36
C GLU A 39 38.00 37.07 -3.87
N GLY A 40 38.10 35.84 -3.38
CA GLY A 40 37.93 35.50 -1.96
C GLY A 40 38.74 34.27 -1.55
N ILE A 41 38.71 33.96 -0.25
CA ILE A 41 39.50 32.90 0.40
C ILE A 41 39.30 31.50 -0.24
N PHE A 42 38.19 31.28 -0.94
CA PHE A 42 37.82 29.98 -1.52
C PHE A 42 37.73 29.93 -3.06
N GLY A 43 38.08 31.01 -3.78
CA GLY A 43 38.11 31.00 -5.26
C GLY A 43 37.81 32.35 -5.93
N ASN A 44 37.81 32.33 -7.26
CA ASN A 44 37.62 33.48 -8.14
C ASN A 44 36.37 33.32 -9.03
N CYS A 45 35.38 34.22 -8.90
CA CYS A 45 34.17 34.17 -9.73
C CYS A 45 34.48 34.32 -11.22
N GLY A 46 35.52 35.07 -11.59
CA GLY A 46 35.96 35.24 -12.97
C GLY A 46 36.41 33.92 -13.60
N GLU A 47 37.10 33.04 -12.87
CA GLU A 47 37.49 31.71 -13.37
C GLU A 47 36.27 30.85 -13.67
N VAL A 48 35.26 30.89 -12.80
CA VAL A 48 34.02 30.14 -12.98
C VAL A 48 33.19 30.68 -14.15
N LEU A 49 33.02 32.00 -14.21
CA LEU A 49 32.15 32.67 -15.17
C LEU A 49 32.77 32.82 -16.57
N ASN A 50 34.09 32.65 -16.70
CA ASN A 50 34.77 32.57 -18.00
C ASN A 50 35.17 31.13 -18.37
N SER A 51 34.84 30.14 -17.54
CA SER A 51 35.10 28.74 -17.85
C SER A 51 34.31 28.29 -19.09
N GLN A 52 34.75 27.20 -19.72
CA GLN A 52 33.99 26.55 -20.81
C GLN A 52 32.56 26.14 -20.41
N TYR A 53 32.28 26.02 -19.11
CA TYR A 53 30.97 25.64 -18.57
C TYR A 53 30.06 26.84 -18.31
N SER A 54 30.55 28.07 -18.50
CA SER A 54 29.78 29.32 -18.33
C SER A 54 28.66 29.51 -19.35
N THR A 55 28.67 28.72 -20.43
CA THR A 55 27.62 28.71 -21.45
C THR A 55 27.06 27.31 -21.64
N VAL A 56 25.77 27.21 -21.93
CA VAL A 56 25.08 25.96 -22.25
C VAL A 56 24.29 26.18 -23.53
N PHE A 57 24.60 25.40 -24.56
CA PHE A 57 24.05 25.58 -25.92
C PHE A 57 24.21 27.01 -26.48
N GLY A 58 25.32 27.67 -26.17
CA GLY A 58 25.60 29.05 -26.60
C GLY A 58 24.90 30.14 -25.77
N PHE A 59 24.10 29.77 -24.77
CA PHE A 59 23.47 30.73 -23.86
C PHE A 59 24.28 30.89 -22.57
N PRO A 60 24.56 32.13 -22.11
CA PRO A 60 25.22 32.36 -20.83
C PRO A 60 24.40 31.80 -19.66
N LEU A 61 25.06 31.11 -18.72
CA LEU A 61 24.41 30.52 -17.54
C LEU A 61 23.62 31.55 -16.72
N ALA A 62 24.12 32.79 -16.62
CA ALA A 62 23.43 33.86 -15.91
C ALA A 62 22.05 34.16 -16.52
N VAL A 63 21.94 34.15 -17.86
CA VAL A 63 20.68 34.37 -18.59
C VAL A 63 19.73 33.19 -18.37
N ILE A 64 20.25 31.95 -18.40
CA ILE A 64 19.46 30.75 -18.09
C ILE A 64 18.90 30.83 -16.66
N GLY A 65 19.72 31.27 -15.70
CA GLY A 65 19.32 31.50 -14.32
C GLY A 65 18.21 32.57 -14.20
N LEU A 66 18.35 33.69 -14.92
CA LEU A 66 17.36 34.76 -14.93
C LEU A 66 16.00 34.27 -15.44
N ILE A 67 15.99 33.54 -16.55
CA ILE A 67 14.79 32.90 -17.12
C ILE A 67 14.20 31.91 -16.12
N TYR A 68 15.03 31.10 -15.46
CA TYR A 68 14.59 30.12 -14.46
C TYR A 68 13.85 30.78 -13.29
N TYR A 69 14.41 31.84 -12.70
CA TYR A 69 13.79 32.52 -11.56
C TYR A 69 12.52 33.29 -11.95
N PHE A 70 12.49 33.86 -13.16
CA PHE A 70 11.29 34.48 -13.70
C PHE A 70 10.15 33.46 -13.88
N ILE A 71 10.41 32.34 -14.56
CA ILE A 71 9.43 31.25 -14.74
C ILE A 71 8.98 30.70 -13.39
N PHE A 72 9.91 30.49 -12.47
CA PHE A 72 9.58 30.04 -11.12
C PHE A 72 8.64 31.01 -10.42
N GLY A 73 8.95 32.31 -10.41
CA GLY A 73 8.15 33.35 -9.77
C GLY A 73 6.73 33.40 -10.35
N TYR A 74 6.62 33.34 -11.67
CA TYR A 74 5.33 33.27 -12.37
C TYR A 74 4.53 32.02 -11.97
N LEU A 75 5.13 30.82 -12.07
CA LEU A 75 4.46 29.57 -11.70
C LEU A 75 4.05 29.53 -10.22
N PHE A 76 4.88 30.09 -9.33
CA PHE A 76 4.59 30.19 -7.91
C PHE A 76 3.38 31.09 -7.66
N TRP A 77 3.35 32.26 -8.27
CA TRP A 77 2.22 33.18 -8.18
C TRP A 77 0.93 32.56 -8.74
N VAL A 78 0.97 31.94 -9.91
CA VAL A 78 -0.18 31.25 -10.50
C VAL A 78 -0.67 30.10 -9.61
N ALA A 79 0.24 29.28 -9.07
CA ALA A 79 -0.11 28.17 -8.18
C ALA A 79 -0.74 28.63 -6.86
N LEU A 80 -0.41 29.84 -6.39
CA LEU A 80 -1.01 30.46 -5.21
C LEU A 80 -2.39 31.06 -5.48
N THR A 81 -2.59 31.68 -6.64
CA THR A 81 -3.79 32.46 -7.00
C THR A 81 -4.89 31.60 -7.61
N LEU A 82 -4.62 30.95 -8.74
CA LEU A 82 -5.61 30.13 -9.45
C LEU A 82 -5.85 28.79 -8.74
N GLY A 83 -4.84 28.32 -8.00
CA GLY A 83 -4.86 26.97 -7.45
C GLY A 83 -4.91 25.91 -8.56
N GLY A 84 -5.07 24.65 -8.17
CA GLY A 84 -5.17 23.53 -9.11
C GLY A 84 -3.93 22.63 -9.17
N LYS A 85 -4.16 21.38 -9.59
CA LYS A 85 -3.13 20.32 -9.55
C LYS A 85 -2.05 20.53 -10.61
N LEU A 86 -2.37 21.13 -11.75
CA LEU A 86 -1.42 21.34 -12.85
C LEU A 86 -0.28 22.27 -12.44
N TYR A 87 -0.59 23.49 -12.00
CA TYR A 87 0.42 24.48 -11.63
C TYR A 87 1.30 24.04 -10.45
N LYS A 88 0.69 23.37 -9.45
CA LYS A 88 1.45 22.75 -8.35
C LYS A 88 2.45 21.68 -8.87
N ARG A 89 2.06 20.88 -9.85
CA ARG A 89 2.96 19.88 -10.45
C ARG A 89 4.07 20.54 -11.26
N LEU A 90 3.75 21.59 -12.03
CA LEU A 90 4.75 22.34 -12.80
C LEU A 90 5.81 22.94 -11.87
N ILE A 91 5.42 23.54 -10.75
CA ILE A 91 6.40 24.08 -9.80
C ILE A 91 7.21 22.99 -9.07
N PHE A 92 6.64 21.82 -8.80
CA PHE A 92 7.39 20.68 -8.27
C PHE A 92 8.47 20.22 -9.24
N ILE A 93 8.17 20.20 -10.54
CA ILE A 93 9.14 19.87 -11.59
C ILE A 93 10.18 20.99 -11.70
N GLN A 94 9.75 22.25 -11.75
CA GLN A 94 10.63 23.41 -11.86
C GLN A 94 11.68 23.45 -10.73
N THR A 95 11.23 23.31 -9.48
CA THR A 95 12.15 23.28 -8.31
C THR A 95 13.10 22.11 -8.33
N ALA A 96 12.66 20.93 -8.78
CA ALA A 96 13.52 19.76 -8.88
C ALA A 96 14.59 19.94 -9.98
N LEU A 97 14.22 20.50 -11.14
CA LEU A 97 15.16 20.82 -12.21
C LEU A 97 16.20 21.84 -11.74
N GLY A 98 15.77 22.92 -11.09
CA GLY A 98 16.69 23.93 -10.55
C GLY A 98 17.66 23.37 -9.51
N LEU A 99 17.18 22.50 -8.61
CA LEU A 99 18.03 21.83 -7.63
C LEU A 99 19.08 20.92 -8.29
N VAL A 100 18.67 20.08 -9.24
CA VAL A 100 19.59 19.16 -9.95
C VAL A 100 20.62 19.94 -10.76
N PHE A 101 20.18 20.97 -11.49
CA PHE A 101 21.06 21.82 -12.28
C PHE A 101 22.05 22.58 -11.41
N SER A 102 21.59 23.15 -10.29
CA SER A 102 22.47 23.82 -9.32
C SER A 102 23.49 22.88 -8.69
N ALA A 103 23.08 21.64 -8.38
CA ALA A 103 23.99 20.62 -7.85
C ALA A 103 25.06 20.23 -8.88
N TYR A 104 24.70 20.12 -10.15
CA TYR A 104 25.65 19.88 -11.24
C TYR A 104 26.66 21.02 -11.38
N LEU A 105 26.21 22.28 -11.44
CA LEU A 105 27.11 23.44 -11.51
C LEU A 105 28.00 23.58 -10.26
N THR A 106 27.48 23.20 -9.10
CA THR A 106 28.26 23.15 -7.86
C THR A 106 29.35 22.07 -7.95
N PHE A 107 29.02 20.87 -8.46
CA PHE A 107 30.00 19.81 -8.70
C PHE A 107 31.12 20.25 -9.63
N LEU A 108 30.80 20.93 -10.74
CA LEU A 108 31.81 21.46 -11.67
C LEU A 108 32.78 22.41 -10.96
N GLN A 109 32.27 23.32 -10.12
CA GLN A 109 33.10 24.27 -9.37
C GLN A 109 34.06 23.57 -8.40
N PHE A 110 33.57 22.60 -7.62
CA PHE A 110 34.40 21.89 -6.64
C PHE A 110 35.44 20.96 -7.26
N PHE A 111 35.08 20.19 -8.27
CA PHE A 111 35.92 19.07 -8.73
C PHE A 111 36.67 19.34 -10.03
N ILE A 112 36.12 20.18 -10.92
CA ILE A 112 36.69 20.41 -12.25
C ILE A 112 37.38 21.77 -12.32
N ILE A 113 36.65 22.86 -12.03
CA ILE A 113 37.18 24.22 -12.09
C ILE A 113 38.12 24.48 -10.89
N LYS A 114 37.82 23.85 -9.74
CA LYS A 114 38.55 24.02 -8.47
C LYS A 114 38.58 25.47 -7.99
N SER A 115 37.53 26.21 -8.32
CA SER A 115 37.32 27.61 -7.96
C SER A 115 35.84 27.82 -7.67
N LEU A 116 35.53 28.56 -6.61
CA LEU A 116 34.18 28.79 -6.14
C LEU A 116 33.73 30.22 -6.44
N CYS A 117 32.54 30.37 -7.01
CA CYS A 117 31.92 31.68 -7.18
C CYS A 117 30.79 31.88 -6.15
N PRO A 118 30.90 32.88 -5.24
CA PRO A 118 29.87 33.15 -4.24
C PRO A 118 28.45 33.34 -4.79
N TYR A 119 28.30 34.00 -5.94
CA TYR A 119 26.98 34.19 -6.58
C TYR A 119 26.37 32.87 -7.06
N CYS A 120 27.16 32.02 -7.74
CA CYS A 120 26.71 30.69 -8.16
C CYS A 120 26.33 29.80 -6.96
N LEU A 121 27.10 29.86 -5.87
CA LEU A 121 26.79 29.16 -4.63
C LEU A 121 25.53 29.71 -3.95
N LEU A 122 25.33 31.03 -3.94
CA LEU A 122 24.11 31.67 -3.44
C LEU A 122 22.89 31.17 -4.22
N SER A 123 22.97 31.16 -5.56
CA SER A 123 21.90 30.62 -6.41
C SER A 123 21.62 29.13 -6.13
N ALA A 124 22.65 28.33 -5.85
CA ALA A 124 22.48 26.92 -5.47
C ALA A 124 21.77 26.77 -4.10
N ILE A 125 22.13 27.61 -3.12
CA ILE A 125 21.48 27.64 -1.81
C ILE A 125 20.01 28.08 -1.96
N ILE A 126 19.74 29.13 -2.72
CA ILE A 126 18.39 29.62 -3.01
C ILE A 126 17.55 28.52 -3.65
N SER A 127 18.10 27.81 -4.65
CA SER A 127 17.41 26.69 -5.31
C SER A 127 17.06 25.56 -4.34
N LEU A 128 17.95 25.21 -3.42
CA LEU A 128 17.68 24.24 -2.36
C LEU A 128 16.58 24.72 -1.40
N ILE A 129 16.64 25.98 -0.96
CA ILE A 129 15.62 26.56 -0.07
C ILE A 129 14.26 26.59 -0.76
N LEU A 130 14.18 27.04 -2.01
CA LEU A 130 12.93 27.06 -2.79
C LEU A 130 12.34 25.65 -2.94
N TYR A 131 13.17 24.65 -3.25
CA TYR A 131 12.75 23.25 -3.31
C TYR A 131 12.13 22.78 -1.98
N LEU A 132 12.75 23.10 -0.84
CA LEU A 132 12.23 22.73 0.48
C LEU A 132 10.94 23.49 0.82
N LEU A 133 10.89 24.80 0.57
CA LEU A 133 9.73 25.64 0.88
C LEU A 133 8.50 25.24 0.05
N VAL A 134 8.65 24.98 -1.25
CA VAL A 134 7.56 24.53 -2.12
C VAL A 134 7.00 23.18 -1.64
N ARG A 135 7.88 22.25 -1.24
CA ARG A 135 7.48 20.95 -0.67
C ARG A 135 6.75 21.10 0.67
N LEU A 136 7.19 22.02 1.52
CA LEU A 136 6.51 22.28 2.79
C LEU A 136 5.15 22.94 2.59
N LEU A 137 5.07 23.91 1.66
CA LEU A 137 3.85 24.65 1.35
C LEU A 137 2.72 23.74 0.86
N TRP A 138 3.05 22.80 -0.02
CA TRP A 138 2.09 21.85 -0.61
C TRP A 138 2.43 20.40 -0.27
N ARG A 139 2.78 20.12 0.98
CA ARG A 139 3.23 18.79 1.45
C ARG A 139 2.33 17.64 1.00
N ARG A 140 1.01 17.82 1.09
CA ARG A 140 0.03 16.80 0.69
C ARG A 140 -0.01 16.59 -0.82
N ASP A 141 -0.07 17.67 -1.60
CA ASP A 141 -0.08 17.59 -3.07
C ASP A 141 1.23 17.01 -3.60
N TYR A 142 2.38 17.40 -3.03
CA TYR A 142 3.69 16.87 -3.39
C TYR A 142 3.77 15.37 -3.13
N ARG A 143 3.27 14.91 -1.97
CA ARG A 143 3.19 13.49 -1.66
C ARG A 143 2.37 12.72 -2.70
N LEU A 144 1.17 13.21 -3.03
CA LEU A 144 0.33 12.60 -4.06
C LEU A 144 1.02 12.59 -5.42
N PHE A 145 1.74 13.66 -5.78
CA PHE A 145 2.54 13.71 -6.99
C PHE A 145 3.60 12.62 -7.04
N ILE A 146 4.37 12.43 -5.95
CA ILE A 146 5.36 11.34 -5.86
C ILE A 146 4.71 9.96 -5.98
N LEU A 147 3.59 9.72 -5.28
CA LEU A 147 2.87 8.44 -5.38
C LEU A 147 2.39 8.18 -6.81
N THR A 148 1.84 9.17 -7.51
CA THR A 148 1.45 9.04 -8.92
C THR A 148 2.64 8.74 -9.83
N LYS A 149 3.83 9.29 -9.55
CA LYS A 149 5.05 8.95 -10.31
C LYS A 149 5.52 7.53 -10.04
N ILE A 150 5.47 7.08 -8.79
CA ILE A 150 5.78 5.68 -8.44
C ILE A 150 4.80 4.73 -9.14
N GLU A 151 3.50 5.04 -9.12
CA GLU A 151 2.48 4.27 -9.83
C GLU A 151 2.77 4.19 -11.33
N PHE A 152 3.05 5.33 -11.97
CA PHE A 152 3.40 5.38 -13.38
C PHE A 152 4.64 4.53 -13.67
N SER A 153 5.73 4.74 -12.94
CA SER A 153 6.98 3.98 -13.11
C SER A 153 6.77 2.48 -12.88
N TYR A 154 5.97 2.09 -11.88
CA TYR A 154 5.63 0.70 -11.64
C TYR A 154 4.85 0.11 -12.82
N LYS A 155 3.79 0.79 -13.28
CA LYS A 155 2.93 0.28 -14.34
C LYS A 155 3.61 0.21 -15.72
N VAL A 156 4.52 1.14 -16.00
CA VAL A 156 5.21 1.25 -17.30
C VAL A 156 6.48 0.41 -17.35
N PHE A 157 7.23 0.30 -16.25
CA PHE A 157 8.53 -0.39 -16.26
C PHE A 157 8.53 -1.68 -15.44
N ALA A 158 8.25 -1.60 -14.14
CA ALA A 158 8.42 -2.74 -13.24
C ALA A 158 7.40 -3.86 -13.49
N LYS A 159 6.12 -3.52 -13.64
CA LYS A 159 5.03 -4.48 -13.82
C LYS A 159 5.19 -5.28 -15.13
N PRO A 160 5.44 -4.67 -16.31
CA PRO A 160 5.68 -5.44 -17.53
C PRO A 160 6.82 -6.43 -17.35
N LEU A 161 7.94 -6.02 -16.76
CA LEU A 161 9.07 -6.90 -16.47
C LEU A 161 8.66 -8.08 -15.56
N PHE A 162 7.99 -7.80 -14.45
CA PHE A 162 7.53 -8.87 -13.54
C PHE A 162 6.48 -9.80 -14.18
N PHE A 163 5.71 -9.30 -15.14
CA PHE A 163 4.67 -10.08 -15.81
C PHE A 163 5.23 -11.03 -16.86
N LEU A 164 6.46 -10.81 -17.34
CA LEU A 164 7.21 -11.77 -18.15
C LEU A 164 7.75 -12.96 -17.35
N LEU A 165 7.89 -12.81 -16.03
CA LEU A 165 8.45 -13.84 -15.15
C LEU A 165 7.35 -14.72 -14.52
N PRO A 166 7.65 -15.98 -14.17
CA PRO A 166 6.69 -16.86 -13.49
C PRO A 166 6.14 -16.20 -12.22
N PRO A 167 4.81 -16.13 -12.04
CA PRO A 167 4.20 -15.34 -10.96
C PRO A 167 4.55 -15.85 -9.57
N GLU A 168 4.70 -17.17 -9.42
CA GLU A 168 5.09 -17.75 -8.12
C GLU A 168 6.52 -17.38 -7.75
N TRP A 169 7.44 -17.40 -8.72
CA TRP A 169 8.82 -16.96 -8.50
C TRP A 169 8.89 -15.49 -8.10
N VAL A 170 8.17 -14.61 -8.81
CA VAL A 170 8.10 -13.18 -8.46
C VAL A 170 7.58 -12.98 -7.03
N HIS A 171 6.58 -13.76 -6.62
CA HIS A 171 6.05 -13.72 -5.26
C HIS A 171 7.08 -14.20 -4.21
N GLU A 172 7.82 -15.27 -4.50
CA GLU A 172 8.89 -15.78 -3.64
C GLU A 172 10.01 -14.75 -3.48
N GLN A 173 10.42 -14.09 -4.58
CA GLN A 173 11.40 -13.00 -4.52
C GLN A 173 10.88 -11.80 -3.71
N ALA A 174 9.60 -11.43 -3.90
CA ALA A 174 9.00 -10.36 -3.13
C ALA A 174 9.05 -10.66 -1.62
N MET A 175 8.72 -11.88 -1.19
CA MET A 175 8.83 -12.31 0.21
C MET A 175 10.27 -12.24 0.72
N PHE A 176 11.23 -12.75 -0.05
CA PHE A 176 12.64 -12.73 0.32
C PHE A 176 13.16 -11.30 0.54
N TRP A 177 12.97 -10.41 -0.45
CA TRP A 177 13.41 -9.02 -0.35
C TRP A 177 12.61 -8.21 0.67
N GLY A 178 11.32 -8.52 0.84
CA GLY A 178 10.47 -7.93 1.86
C GLY A 178 10.94 -8.27 3.28
N GLU A 179 11.36 -9.53 3.50
CA GLU A 179 11.90 -9.96 4.78
C GLU A 179 13.23 -9.26 5.10
N ILE A 180 14.13 -9.15 4.11
CA ILE A 180 15.40 -8.41 4.24
C ILE A 180 15.11 -6.93 4.56
N ALA A 181 14.24 -6.29 3.79
CA ALA A 181 13.85 -4.89 4.01
C ALA A 181 13.24 -4.67 5.39
N GLY A 182 12.44 -5.62 5.88
CA GLY A 182 11.85 -5.58 7.21
C GLY A 182 12.87 -5.74 8.34
N LYS A 183 13.99 -6.43 8.11
CA LYS A 183 15.07 -6.58 9.11
C LYS A 183 15.95 -5.34 9.21
N ILE A 184 16.07 -4.54 8.14
CA ILE A 184 16.96 -3.37 8.08
C ILE A 184 16.20 -2.07 8.47
N PRO A 185 16.49 -1.43 9.63
CA PRO A 185 15.77 -0.25 10.09
C PRO A 185 15.82 0.94 9.11
N LEU A 186 16.95 1.14 8.44
CA LEU A 186 17.12 2.20 7.43
C LEU A 186 16.16 2.02 6.24
N MET A 187 15.98 0.78 5.77
CA MET A 187 15.03 0.48 4.70
C MET A 187 13.60 0.72 5.16
N ARG A 188 13.20 0.25 6.35
CA ARG A 188 11.88 0.55 6.91
C ARG A 188 11.62 2.06 6.98
N ASN A 189 12.56 2.84 7.49
CA ASN A 189 12.42 4.29 7.58
C ASN A 189 12.29 4.95 6.19
N PHE A 190 13.06 4.48 5.20
CA PHE A 190 12.93 4.94 3.82
C PHE A 190 11.52 4.67 3.27
N PHE A 191 11.04 3.42 3.36
CA PHE A 191 9.70 3.05 2.91
C PHE A 191 8.61 3.83 3.64
N LYS A 192 8.73 4.01 4.96
CA LYS A 192 7.80 4.79 5.78
C LYS A 192 7.69 6.24 5.31
N LYS A 193 8.82 6.89 5.01
CA LYS A 193 8.82 8.28 4.48
C LYS A 193 8.08 8.42 3.15
N VAL A 194 8.11 7.37 2.32
CA VAL A 194 7.47 7.38 0.99
C VAL A 194 5.98 6.99 1.09
N PHE A 195 5.69 5.84 1.70
CA PHE A 195 4.38 5.18 1.59
C PHE A 195 3.47 5.35 2.80
N TYR A 196 4.02 5.44 4.02
CA TYR A 196 3.18 5.47 5.23
C TYR A 196 2.35 6.76 5.35
N PHE A 197 1.02 6.63 5.32
CA PHE A 197 0.09 7.73 5.47
C PHE A 197 -0.85 7.44 6.63
N GLU A 198 -1.00 8.41 7.52
CA GLU A 198 -1.91 8.35 8.67
C GLU A 198 -2.83 9.58 8.65
N TYR A 199 -4.07 9.38 9.11
CA TYR A 199 -5.01 10.47 9.33
C TYR A 199 -6.04 10.08 10.39
N PRO A 200 -6.36 10.95 11.37
CA PRO A 200 -7.26 10.59 12.47
C PRO A 200 -8.63 10.01 12.05
N ILE A 201 -9.21 10.51 10.95
CA ILE A 201 -10.50 10.03 10.43
C ILE A 201 -10.50 8.53 10.08
N LEU A 202 -9.34 7.97 9.75
CA LEU A 202 -9.17 6.57 9.36
C LEU A 202 -8.95 5.64 10.55
N LYS A 203 -8.62 6.19 11.72
CA LYS A 203 -8.26 5.41 12.91
C LYS A 203 -9.52 4.86 13.57
N GLN A 204 -9.49 3.58 13.92
CA GLN A 204 -10.65 2.88 14.49
C GLN A 204 -10.22 1.92 15.60
N LYS A 205 -11.14 1.66 16.54
CA LYS A 205 -11.01 0.58 17.53
C LYS A 205 -12.11 -0.45 17.30
N ILE A 206 -11.74 -1.65 16.85
CA ILE A 206 -12.65 -2.72 16.42
C ILE A 206 -12.27 -3.99 17.19
N ALA A 207 -13.24 -4.64 17.84
CA ALA A 207 -13.01 -5.82 18.70
C ALA A 207 -11.88 -5.63 19.73
N GLY A 208 -11.75 -4.42 20.29
CA GLY A 208 -10.68 -4.07 21.24
C GLY A 208 -9.31 -3.78 20.61
N ILE A 209 -9.17 -3.93 19.29
CA ILE A 209 -7.93 -3.75 18.54
C ILE A 209 -7.93 -2.36 17.90
N THR A 210 -6.81 -1.63 18.00
CA THR A 210 -6.66 -0.31 17.36
C THR A 210 -6.01 -0.48 15.99
N PHE A 211 -6.66 0.06 14.96
CA PHE A 211 -6.19 0.09 13.58
C PHE A 211 -5.96 1.55 13.19
N ASP A 212 -4.75 1.89 12.74
CA ASP A 212 -4.42 3.27 12.34
C ASP A 212 -5.03 3.66 10.99
N ASN A 213 -5.38 2.67 10.17
CA ASN A 213 -6.14 2.81 8.94
C ASN A 213 -6.85 1.47 8.59
N PRO A 214 -7.87 1.46 7.72
CA PRO A 214 -8.73 0.31 7.54
C PRO A 214 -8.19 -0.72 6.52
N LEU A 215 -7.01 -0.50 5.95
CA LEU A 215 -6.45 -1.30 4.85
C LEU A 215 -5.52 -2.39 5.38
N GLY A 216 -5.90 -3.64 5.16
CA GLY A 216 -5.12 -4.83 5.54
C GLY A 216 -4.59 -5.64 4.37
N LEU A 217 -3.50 -6.37 4.60
CA LEU A 217 -3.08 -7.45 3.71
C LEU A 217 -3.87 -8.72 4.04
N SER A 218 -4.62 -9.26 3.06
CA SER A 218 -5.36 -10.53 3.23
C SER A 218 -4.40 -11.71 3.39
N ALA A 219 -4.86 -12.73 4.11
CA ALA A 219 -4.25 -14.06 4.09
C ALA A 219 -4.11 -14.62 2.67
N GLY A 220 -3.06 -15.41 2.45
CA GLY A 220 -2.69 -16.08 1.21
C GLY A 220 -1.48 -15.47 0.51
N TYR A 221 -1.13 -14.22 0.84
CA TYR A 221 0.08 -13.56 0.36
C TYR A 221 1.26 -13.90 1.28
N ASP A 222 1.23 -13.45 2.53
CA ASP A 222 2.29 -13.75 3.49
C ASP A 222 2.05 -15.07 4.26
N TYR A 223 2.25 -16.20 3.58
CA TYR A 223 2.13 -17.52 4.20
C TYR A 223 3.38 -17.95 4.99
N MET A 224 4.42 -17.09 5.04
CA MET A 224 5.70 -17.36 5.71
C MET A 224 6.03 -16.34 6.81
N SER A 225 5.14 -15.38 7.12
CA SER A 225 5.44 -14.24 8.01
C SER A 225 6.69 -13.45 7.61
N ALA A 226 6.93 -13.32 6.31
CA ALA A 226 8.10 -12.66 5.74
C ALA A 226 7.97 -11.13 5.73
N PHE A 227 6.76 -10.61 5.54
CA PHE A 227 6.51 -9.19 5.34
C PHE A 227 6.13 -8.43 6.62
N SER A 228 5.81 -9.13 7.71
CA SER A 228 5.27 -8.55 8.95
C SER A 228 6.01 -7.33 9.51
N LYS A 229 7.33 -7.24 9.28
CA LYS A 229 8.14 -6.08 9.73
C LYS A 229 8.16 -4.91 8.73
N ILE A 230 7.89 -5.14 7.44
CA ILE A 230 7.95 -4.10 6.40
C ILE A 230 6.57 -3.56 6.02
N LEU A 231 5.48 -4.34 6.16
CA LEU A 231 4.13 -3.90 5.81
C LEU A 231 3.67 -2.58 6.45
N PRO A 232 3.95 -2.31 7.75
CA PRO A 232 3.63 -1.02 8.35
C PRO A 232 4.28 0.15 7.60
N SER A 233 5.50 -0.04 7.10
CA SER A 233 6.25 0.99 6.38
C SER A 233 5.73 1.24 4.96
N VAL A 234 5.08 0.25 4.34
CA VAL A 234 4.41 0.42 3.03
C VAL A 234 2.96 0.88 3.15
N GLY A 235 2.48 1.14 4.37
CA GLY A 235 1.24 1.87 4.64
C GLY A 235 0.04 1.02 5.04
N PHE A 236 0.17 -0.30 5.14
CA PHE A 236 -0.92 -1.15 5.65
C PHE A 236 -1.21 -0.84 7.12
N GLY A 237 -2.49 -0.91 7.50
CA GLY A 237 -2.97 -0.77 8.87
C GLY A 237 -2.98 -2.07 9.66
N PHE A 238 -2.99 -3.22 8.99
CA PHE A 238 -2.88 -4.57 9.59
C PHE A 238 -2.51 -5.62 8.54
N GLU A 239 -2.28 -6.86 8.98
CA GLU A 239 -2.15 -8.02 8.10
C GLU A 239 -2.78 -9.26 8.70
N THR A 240 -3.18 -10.20 7.85
CA THR A 240 -3.50 -11.57 8.23
C THR A 240 -2.47 -12.52 7.61
N VAL A 241 -1.57 -13.10 8.41
CA VAL A 241 -0.59 -14.10 7.99
C VAL A 241 -1.26 -15.44 7.70
N GLY A 242 -0.72 -16.22 6.77
CA GLY A 242 -1.17 -17.57 6.46
C GLY A 242 -1.91 -17.67 5.13
N THR A 243 -2.85 -18.59 4.94
CA THR A 243 -3.41 -19.53 5.92
C THR A 243 -2.43 -20.63 6.33
N ILE A 244 -2.29 -20.84 7.63
CA ILE A 244 -1.43 -21.85 8.25
C ILE A 244 -2.28 -23.05 8.66
N SER A 245 -1.78 -24.25 8.41
CA SER A 245 -2.40 -25.49 8.87
C SER A 245 -1.63 -26.11 10.05
N ASN A 246 -2.20 -27.12 10.70
CA ASN A 246 -1.54 -27.81 11.80
C ASN A 246 -0.18 -28.38 11.38
N TYR A 247 -0.15 -29.01 10.19
CA TYR A 247 1.04 -29.56 9.56
C TYR A 247 1.48 -28.74 8.35
N PRO A 248 2.77 -28.77 7.97
CA PRO A 248 3.25 -28.12 6.75
C PRO A 248 2.59 -28.69 5.50
N PHE A 249 2.48 -27.86 4.48
CA PHE A 249 2.05 -28.28 3.15
C PHE A 249 2.78 -27.49 2.07
N GLU A 250 3.39 -28.20 1.12
CA GLU A 250 4.16 -27.59 0.02
C GLU A 250 3.30 -26.86 -1.02
N GLY A 251 1.99 -27.08 -0.99
CA GLY A 251 1.02 -26.55 -1.96
C GLY A 251 0.69 -27.55 -3.07
N ASN A 252 -0.33 -27.26 -3.88
CA ASN A 252 -0.69 -28.11 -5.04
C ASN A 252 0.42 -28.10 -6.12
N ALA A 253 0.32 -28.99 -7.11
CA ALA A 253 1.29 -29.09 -8.21
C ALA A 253 1.40 -27.78 -9.01
N ARG A 254 2.62 -27.44 -9.47
CA ARG A 254 2.87 -26.27 -10.33
C ARG A 254 2.45 -26.56 -11.79
N PRO A 255 2.08 -25.54 -12.60
CA PRO A 255 1.88 -24.14 -12.22
C PRO A 255 0.57 -23.95 -11.44
N ARG A 256 0.66 -23.22 -10.32
CA ARG A 256 -0.47 -23.01 -9.37
C ARG A 256 -0.78 -21.55 -9.08
N LEU A 257 -0.13 -20.65 -9.81
CA LEU A 257 -0.38 -19.22 -9.79
C LEU A 257 -0.30 -18.74 -11.23
N GLY A 258 -1.27 -17.94 -11.66
CA GLY A 258 -1.36 -17.38 -13.00
C GLY A 258 -1.82 -15.93 -12.94
N ARG A 259 -1.63 -15.19 -14.03
CA ARG A 259 -2.10 -13.80 -14.15
C ARG A 259 -3.09 -13.73 -15.32
N LEU A 260 -4.17 -12.99 -15.13
CA LEU A 260 -5.14 -12.62 -16.17
C LEU A 260 -5.13 -11.09 -16.25
N PRO A 261 -4.17 -10.49 -16.99
CA PRO A 261 -3.95 -9.05 -16.96
C PRO A 261 -5.14 -8.19 -17.39
N LYS A 262 -5.83 -8.56 -18.47
CA LYS A 262 -7.01 -7.83 -18.98
C LYS A 262 -8.16 -7.90 -18.01
N SER A 263 -8.35 -9.05 -17.36
CA SER A 263 -9.37 -9.27 -16.32
C SER A 263 -8.99 -8.66 -14.97
N LYS A 264 -7.81 -8.06 -14.82
CA LYS A 264 -7.24 -7.60 -13.54
C LYS A 264 -7.37 -8.67 -12.45
N SER A 265 -6.96 -9.89 -12.76
CA SER A 265 -7.18 -11.08 -11.95
C SER A 265 -5.91 -11.92 -11.83
N LEU A 266 -5.86 -12.76 -10.79
CA LEU A 266 -4.87 -13.83 -10.65
C LEU A 266 -5.61 -15.16 -10.55
N LEU A 267 -5.12 -16.16 -11.26
CA LEU A 267 -5.47 -17.56 -11.04
C LEU A 267 -4.65 -18.08 -9.86
N VAL A 268 -5.31 -18.72 -8.90
CA VAL A 268 -4.69 -19.24 -7.68
C VAL A 268 -5.15 -20.67 -7.44
N ASN A 269 -4.19 -21.58 -7.30
CA ASN A 269 -4.36 -22.98 -6.96
C ASN A 269 -3.34 -23.45 -5.90
N LYS A 270 -2.91 -22.56 -4.97
CA LYS A 270 -1.86 -22.92 -3.98
C LYS A 270 -2.29 -24.02 -3.00
N GLY A 271 -3.57 -24.08 -2.62
CA GLY A 271 -4.09 -25.10 -1.70
C GLY A 271 -3.50 -25.02 -0.29
N PHE A 272 -3.39 -23.81 0.29
CA PHE A 272 -2.75 -23.58 1.60
C PHE A 272 -1.29 -24.06 1.68
N ARG A 273 -0.44 -23.61 0.74
CA ARG A 273 1.01 -23.73 0.93
C ARG A 273 1.43 -22.98 2.19
N ASN A 274 2.05 -23.64 3.15
CA ASN A 274 2.48 -23.05 4.42
C ASN A 274 3.49 -23.95 5.17
N PRO A 275 4.30 -23.39 6.10
CA PRO A 275 5.32 -24.14 6.83
C PRO A 275 4.78 -24.92 8.04
N GLY A 276 3.46 -24.90 8.29
CA GLY A 276 2.84 -25.51 9.46
C GLY A 276 2.83 -24.62 10.70
N ALA A 277 2.02 -25.00 11.68
CA ALA A 277 1.80 -24.22 12.89
C ALA A 277 3.09 -24.07 13.71
N ASP A 278 3.86 -25.14 13.91
CA ASP A 278 5.03 -25.14 14.79
C ASP A 278 6.13 -24.19 14.28
N ALA A 279 6.52 -24.31 13.00
CA ALA A 279 7.50 -23.42 12.39
C ALA A 279 7.04 -21.95 12.36
N THR A 280 5.73 -21.71 12.13
CA THR A 280 5.17 -20.35 12.17
C THR A 280 5.23 -19.77 13.59
N ILE A 281 4.86 -20.56 14.60
CA ILE A 281 4.93 -20.17 16.01
C ILE A 281 6.35 -19.78 16.37
N ASP A 282 7.35 -20.59 16.01
CA ASP A 282 8.74 -20.32 16.34
C ASP A 282 9.28 -19.06 15.68
N LYS A 283 8.88 -18.79 14.43
CA LYS A 283 9.21 -17.52 13.75
C LYS A 283 8.56 -16.31 14.42
N LEU A 284 7.29 -16.42 14.81
CA LEU A 284 6.51 -15.30 15.36
C LEU A 284 6.79 -15.01 16.84
N LYS A 285 7.21 -16.00 17.65
CA LYS A 285 7.55 -15.82 19.08
C LYS A 285 8.53 -14.67 19.31
N ASN A 286 9.53 -14.56 18.45
CA ASN A 286 10.61 -13.57 18.57
C ASN A 286 10.36 -12.27 17.81
N MET A 287 9.17 -12.11 17.22
CA MET A 287 8.86 -10.95 16.39
C MET A 287 8.09 -9.87 17.18
N SER A 288 8.48 -8.62 16.98
CA SER A 288 7.69 -7.46 17.35
C SER A 288 6.90 -6.96 16.14
N PHE A 289 5.68 -6.49 16.37
CA PHE A 289 4.77 -5.99 15.35
C PHE A 289 4.42 -4.53 15.67
N GLU A 290 4.52 -3.63 14.69
CA GLU A 290 4.13 -2.21 14.84
C GLU A 290 2.62 -1.98 14.66
N PHE A 291 1.91 -2.97 14.12
CA PHE A 291 0.48 -2.91 13.83
C PHE A 291 -0.24 -4.21 14.25
N PRO A 292 -1.57 -4.31 14.18
CA PRO A 292 -2.28 -5.57 14.39
C PRO A 292 -1.90 -6.66 13.37
N LEU A 293 -1.48 -7.82 13.87
CA LEU A 293 -1.26 -9.03 13.09
C LEU A 293 -2.32 -10.07 13.44
N GLY A 294 -2.98 -10.62 12.43
CA GLY A 294 -3.85 -11.79 12.50
C GLY A 294 -3.16 -13.05 12.01
N ILE A 295 -3.62 -14.21 12.48
CA ILE A 295 -3.16 -15.51 11.98
C ILE A 295 -4.36 -16.25 11.40
N SER A 296 -4.33 -16.48 10.08
CA SER A 296 -5.29 -17.31 9.38
C SER A 296 -4.94 -18.78 9.57
N ILE A 297 -5.90 -19.55 10.07
CA ILE A 297 -5.79 -20.96 10.39
C ILE A 297 -6.83 -21.73 9.57
N GLY A 298 -6.38 -22.82 8.94
CA GLY A 298 -7.23 -23.68 8.12
C GLY A 298 -6.81 -25.14 8.21
N LYS A 299 -7.61 -26.02 7.61
CA LYS A 299 -7.31 -27.46 7.60
C LYS A 299 -6.11 -27.79 6.72
N THR A 300 -5.27 -28.72 7.16
CA THR A 300 -4.15 -29.28 6.39
C THR A 300 -4.68 -29.88 5.09
N ASN A 301 -4.04 -29.54 3.96
CA ASN A 301 -4.47 -29.98 2.64
C ASN A 301 -3.93 -31.37 2.27
N SER A 302 -4.36 -32.40 3.02
CA SER A 302 -4.02 -33.81 2.75
C SER A 302 -5.26 -34.70 2.85
N ILE A 303 -5.25 -35.87 2.21
CA ILE A 303 -6.37 -36.82 2.34
C ILE A 303 -6.49 -37.36 3.78
N GLU A 304 -5.36 -37.53 4.46
CA GLU A 304 -5.28 -37.98 5.85
C GLU A 304 -6.01 -37.04 6.81
N PHE A 305 -5.76 -35.74 6.69
CA PHE A 305 -6.30 -34.74 7.63
C PHE A 305 -7.60 -34.09 7.14
N ALA A 306 -7.93 -34.20 5.85
CA ALA A 306 -9.11 -33.57 5.26
C ALA A 306 -10.06 -34.52 4.52
N GLY A 307 -9.84 -35.84 4.56
CA GLY A 307 -10.71 -36.85 3.93
C GLY A 307 -11.96 -37.21 4.74
N THR A 308 -11.98 -36.93 6.05
CA THR A 308 -13.16 -37.12 6.90
C THR A 308 -13.47 -35.90 7.74
N LYS A 309 -14.74 -35.72 8.11
CA LYS A 309 -15.21 -34.61 8.96
C LYS A 309 -14.49 -34.57 10.30
N LYS A 310 -14.34 -35.73 10.95
CA LYS A 310 -13.66 -35.86 12.26
C LYS A 310 -12.18 -35.45 12.16
N ALA A 311 -11.48 -35.92 11.14
CA ALA A 311 -10.07 -35.55 10.92
C ALA A 311 -9.92 -34.05 10.66
N ALA A 312 -10.76 -33.47 9.78
CA ALA A 312 -10.70 -32.06 9.43
C ALA A 312 -10.99 -31.14 10.63
N VAL A 313 -11.98 -31.47 11.46
CA VAL A 313 -12.26 -30.74 12.69
C VAL A 313 -11.10 -30.88 13.69
N GLY A 314 -10.59 -32.10 13.89
CA GLY A 314 -9.47 -32.37 14.79
C GLY A 314 -8.20 -31.60 14.42
N ASP A 315 -7.88 -31.54 13.13
CA ASP A 315 -6.72 -30.83 12.59
C ASP A 315 -6.80 -29.31 12.84
N VAL A 316 -7.95 -28.70 12.55
CA VAL A 316 -8.17 -27.26 12.81
C VAL A 316 -8.10 -26.97 14.32
N VAL A 317 -8.75 -27.79 15.15
CA VAL A 317 -8.72 -27.64 16.62
C VAL A 317 -7.30 -27.77 17.16
N ALA A 318 -6.51 -28.71 16.65
CA ALA A 318 -5.10 -28.87 17.03
C ALA A 318 -4.26 -27.64 16.68
N ALA A 319 -4.43 -27.08 15.47
CA ALA A 319 -3.75 -25.86 15.07
C ALA A 319 -4.11 -24.67 15.98
N PHE A 320 -5.40 -24.44 16.24
CA PHE A 320 -5.85 -23.39 17.17
C PHE A 320 -5.28 -23.60 18.59
N LYS A 321 -5.27 -24.83 19.10
CA LYS A 321 -4.71 -25.16 20.41
C LYS A 321 -3.22 -24.80 20.48
N LYS A 322 -2.43 -25.12 19.45
CA LYS A 322 -1.00 -24.75 19.36
C LYS A 322 -0.81 -23.24 19.41
N PHE A 323 -1.52 -22.50 18.56
CA PHE A 323 -1.39 -21.04 18.49
C PHE A 323 -1.85 -20.32 19.76
N GLU A 324 -2.92 -20.79 20.40
CA GLU A 324 -3.42 -20.24 21.65
C GLU A 324 -2.42 -20.50 22.79
N SER A 325 -1.90 -21.74 22.88
CA SER A 325 -0.93 -22.14 23.90
C SER A 325 0.40 -21.39 23.78
N ALA A 326 0.79 -21.02 22.56
CA ALA A 326 2.01 -20.28 22.27
C ALA A 326 1.98 -18.82 22.76
N LYS A 327 0.80 -18.27 23.12
CA LYS A 327 0.62 -16.90 23.63
C LYS A 327 1.34 -15.83 22.80
N LEU A 328 1.31 -15.97 21.47
CA LEU A 328 1.93 -15.03 20.54
C LEU A 328 1.32 -13.62 20.68
N LYS A 329 2.04 -12.60 20.20
CA LYS A 329 1.59 -11.20 20.23
C LYS A 329 0.56 -10.83 19.14
N ASN A 330 0.10 -11.80 18.32
CA ASN A 330 -0.97 -11.57 17.35
C ASN A 330 -2.24 -11.07 18.05
N LYS A 331 -3.04 -10.27 17.35
CA LYS A 331 -4.22 -9.58 17.90
C LYS A 331 -5.52 -10.33 17.66
N TYR A 332 -5.60 -11.13 16.61
CA TYR A 332 -6.78 -11.94 16.29
C TYR A 332 -6.39 -13.22 15.55
N TYR A 333 -7.36 -14.11 15.40
CA TYR A 333 -7.29 -15.27 14.51
C TYR A 333 -8.31 -15.12 13.38
N GLU A 334 -7.98 -15.67 12.21
CA GLU A 334 -8.93 -15.90 11.12
C GLU A 334 -9.12 -17.41 10.98
N LEU A 335 -10.36 -17.89 11.10
CA LEU A 335 -10.72 -19.26 10.74
C LEU A 335 -11.08 -19.30 9.26
N ASN A 336 -10.21 -19.87 8.43
CA ASN A 336 -10.40 -19.94 6.99
C ASN A 336 -11.08 -21.25 6.57
N ILE A 337 -12.39 -21.17 6.33
CA ILE A 337 -13.21 -22.29 5.85
C ILE A 337 -13.47 -22.27 4.34
N SER A 338 -12.96 -21.26 3.62
CA SER A 338 -13.45 -20.89 2.28
C SER A 338 -12.50 -21.19 1.12
N CYS A 339 -11.35 -21.81 1.38
CA CYS A 339 -10.40 -22.12 0.33
C CYS A 339 -10.94 -23.19 -0.63
N PRO A 340 -11.06 -22.87 -1.94
CA PRO A 340 -11.64 -23.79 -2.91
C PRO A 340 -10.65 -24.82 -3.48
N ASN A 341 -9.38 -24.71 -3.11
CA ASN A 341 -8.27 -25.47 -3.72
C ASN A 341 -7.79 -26.63 -2.84
N LEU A 342 -8.62 -27.07 -1.88
CA LEU A 342 -8.29 -28.10 -0.92
C LEU A 342 -8.77 -29.48 -1.40
N LYS A 343 -7.97 -30.50 -1.13
CA LYS A 343 -8.28 -31.91 -1.34
C LYS A 343 -9.13 -32.46 -0.18
N GLY A 344 -9.68 -33.65 -0.38
CA GLY A 344 -10.40 -34.41 0.66
C GLY A 344 -11.92 -34.19 0.72
N GLY A 345 -12.49 -33.27 -0.07
CA GLY A 345 -13.95 -33.12 -0.24
C GLY A 345 -14.73 -32.57 0.97
N VAL A 346 -14.15 -32.59 2.17
CA VAL A 346 -14.78 -32.05 3.38
C VAL A 346 -14.82 -30.53 3.34
N THR A 347 -16.02 -29.97 3.50
CA THR A 347 -16.27 -28.53 3.64
C THR A 347 -16.99 -28.23 4.95
N PHE A 348 -16.84 -27.01 5.47
CA PHE A 348 -17.56 -26.52 6.64
C PHE A 348 -18.68 -25.55 6.26
N TYR A 349 -19.22 -25.69 5.04
CA TYR A 349 -20.31 -24.85 4.55
C TYR A 349 -21.69 -25.28 5.08
N PRO A 350 -22.01 -26.58 5.17
CA PRO A 350 -23.26 -27.00 5.75
C PRO A 350 -23.37 -26.52 7.22
N PRO A 351 -24.52 -25.96 7.63
CA PRO A 351 -24.69 -25.40 8.98
C PRO A 351 -24.32 -26.36 10.12
N GLU A 352 -24.64 -27.65 9.98
CA GLU A 352 -24.32 -28.64 11.01
C GLU A 352 -22.82 -28.92 11.14
N GLU A 353 -22.11 -28.98 10.00
CA GLU A 353 -20.65 -29.18 10.00
C GLU A 353 -19.93 -27.95 10.59
N LEU A 354 -20.40 -26.76 10.24
CA LEU A 354 -19.90 -25.52 10.83
C LEU A 354 -20.15 -25.50 12.34
N ASN A 355 -21.34 -25.91 12.78
CA ASN A 355 -21.72 -25.96 14.19
C ASN A 355 -20.83 -26.93 14.98
N ILE A 356 -20.53 -28.12 14.44
CA ILE A 356 -19.61 -29.09 15.05
C ILE A 356 -18.21 -28.49 15.22
N LEU A 357 -17.69 -27.82 14.19
CA LEU A 357 -16.39 -27.16 14.23
C LEU A 357 -16.36 -26.06 15.30
N LEU A 358 -17.32 -25.13 15.28
CA LEU A 358 -17.37 -24.01 16.21
C LEU A 358 -17.60 -24.46 17.66
N LYS A 359 -18.43 -25.50 17.88
CA LYS A 359 -18.62 -26.12 19.20
C LYS A 359 -17.32 -26.73 19.72
N SER A 360 -16.51 -27.31 18.84
CA SER A 360 -15.20 -27.88 19.20
C SER A 360 -14.18 -26.78 19.54
N LEU A 361 -14.12 -25.71 18.75
CA LEU A 361 -13.25 -24.56 19.02
C LEU A 361 -13.64 -23.80 20.30
N LYS A 362 -14.94 -23.70 20.61
CA LYS A 362 -15.42 -23.08 21.85
C LYS A 362 -14.79 -23.71 23.11
N LYS A 363 -14.51 -25.03 23.08
CA LYS A 363 -13.89 -25.75 24.21
C LYS A 363 -12.45 -25.31 24.51
N LEU A 364 -11.79 -24.64 23.57
CA LEU A 364 -10.42 -24.17 23.74
C LEU A 364 -10.33 -22.85 24.53
N ASN A 365 -11.45 -22.17 24.80
CA ASN A 365 -11.48 -20.86 25.48
C ASN A 365 -10.50 -19.83 24.87
N ILE A 366 -10.51 -19.72 23.53
CA ILE A 366 -9.63 -18.83 22.76
C ILE A 366 -9.71 -17.40 23.31
N SER A 367 -8.59 -16.84 23.73
CA SER A 367 -8.52 -15.52 24.39
C SER A 367 -8.63 -14.34 23.43
N LYS A 368 -8.37 -14.57 22.13
CA LYS A 368 -8.34 -13.52 21.11
C LYS A 368 -9.59 -13.56 20.23
N PRO A 369 -10.01 -12.40 19.67
CA PRO A 369 -11.10 -12.36 18.70
C PRO A 369 -10.84 -13.28 17.51
N VAL A 370 -11.88 -13.99 17.06
CA VAL A 370 -11.82 -14.84 15.86
C VAL A 370 -12.75 -14.28 14.78
N PHE A 371 -12.22 -14.15 13.57
CA PHE A 371 -12.98 -13.83 12.36
C PHE A 371 -13.12 -15.09 11.50
N ILE A 372 -14.23 -15.28 10.80
CA ILE A 372 -14.39 -16.41 9.86
C ILE A 372 -14.29 -15.91 8.43
N LYS A 373 -13.38 -16.47 7.63
CA LYS A 373 -13.28 -16.16 6.20
C LYS A 373 -14.26 -16.99 5.39
N MET A 374 -15.27 -16.33 4.84
CA MET A 374 -16.44 -16.93 4.22
C MET A 374 -16.24 -17.20 2.72
N PRO A 375 -16.90 -18.25 2.17
CA PRO A 375 -16.88 -18.53 0.73
C PRO A 375 -17.63 -17.43 -0.05
N ILE A 376 -17.21 -17.19 -1.30
CA ILE A 376 -17.80 -16.15 -2.15
C ILE A 376 -18.89 -16.73 -3.08
N GLU A 377 -18.79 -18.01 -3.42
CA GLU A 377 -19.63 -18.69 -4.39
C GLU A 377 -20.98 -19.16 -3.84
N LYS A 378 -21.19 -19.03 -2.52
CA LYS A 378 -22.39 -19.54 -1.87
C LYS A 378 -23.59 -18.63 -2.12
N SER A 379 -24.77 -19.23 -2.25
CA SER A 379 -26.02 -18.48 -2.39
C SER A 379 -26.30 -17.63 -1.13
N ASP A 380 -27.11 -16.59 -1.27
CA ASP A 380 -27.48 -15.75 -0.13
C ASP A 380 -28.13 -16.56 0.99
N GLU A 381 -28.92 -17.56 0.66
CA GLU A 381 -29.59 -18.43 1.63
C GLU A 381 -28.60 -19.35 2.37
N GLU A 382 -27.66 -19.97 1.66
CA GLU A 382 -26.58 -20.73 2.30
C GLU A 382 -25.76 -19.84 3.25
N VAL A 383 -25.41 -18.63 2.82
CA VAL A 383 -24.65 -17.68 3.65
C VAL A 383 -25.44 -17.26 4.88
N ARG A 384 -26.74 -16.97 4.77
CA ARG A 384 -27.60 -16.67 5.94
C ARG A 384 -27.61 -17.81 6.94
N LYS A 385 -27.81 -19.05 6.49
CA LYS A 385 -27.79 -20.23 7.36
C LYS A 385 -26.44 -20.41 8.06
N MET A 386 -25.33 -20.13 7.38
CA MET A 386 -24.01 -20.13 8.01
C MET A 386 -23.90 -19.02 9.08
N LEU A 387 -24.33 -17.80 8.77
CA LEU A 387 -24.32 -16.66 9.71
C LEU A 387 -25.17 -16.93 10.95
N ASP A 388 -26.34 -17.57 10.79
CA ASP A 388 -27.20 -17.97 11.91
C ASP A 388 -26.52 -18.94 12.88
N VAL A 389 -25.63 -19.82 12.38
CA VAL A 389 -24.79 -20.65 13.24
C VAL A 389 -23.69 -19.82 13.90
N ILE A 390 -23.01 -18.97 13.13
CA ILE A 390 -21.86 -18.19 13.59
C ILE A 390 -22.22 -17.29 14.78
N VAL A 391 -23.34 -16.56 14.70
CA VAL A 391 -23.76 -15.60 15.75
C VAL A 391 -24.08 -16.24 17.10
N LYS A 392 -24.21 -17.57 17.17
CA LYS A 392 -24.39 -18.29 18.44
C LYS A 392 -23.10 -18.34 19.29
N TYR A 393 -21.95 -18.01 18.70
CA TYR A 393 -20.63 -18.16 19.31
C TYR A 393 -19.93 -16.82 19.55
N LYS A 394 -19.98 -16.31 20.79
CA LYS A 394 -19.44 -14.98 21.16
C LYS A 394 -17.95 -14.75 20.88
N PHE A 395 -17.13 -15.80 20.82
CA PHE A 395 -15.69 -15.68 20.51
C PHE A 395 -15.45 -15.40 19.03
N ILE A 396 -16.45 -15.65 18.17
CA ILE A 396 -16.45 -15.21 16.78
C ILE A 396 -17.00 -13.78 16.74
N VAL A 397 -16.14 -12.82 16.45
CA VAL A 397 -16.49 -11.39 16.48
C VAL A 397 -16.91 -10.85 15.12
N GLY A 398 -16.63 -11.59 14.05
CA GLY A 398 -16.85 -11.10 12.70
C GLY A 398 -16.59 -12.09 11.60
N VAL A 399 -16.84 -11.64 10.39
CA VAL A 399 -16.72 -12.41 9.15
C VAL A 399 -15.97 -11.63 8.09
N ILE A 400 -15.24 -12.34 7.24
CA ILE A 400 -14.47 -11.76 6.14
C ILE A 400 -15.08 -12.26 4.84
N PHE A 401 -15.61 -11.33 4.04
CA PHE A 401 -16.20 -11.65 2.74
C PHE A 401 -15.27 -11.26 1.61
N GLY A 402 -14.81 -12.27 0.88
CA GLY A 402 -13.85 -12.12 -0.20
C GLY A 402 -12.85 -13.27 -0.18
N ASN A 403 -13.13 -14.27 -1.01
CA ASN A 403 -12.17 -15.30 -1.40
C ASN A 403 -12.22 -15.45 -2.92
N LEU A 404 -11.69 -16.54 -3.48
CA LEU A 404 -11.54 -16.72 -4.91
C LEU A 404 -12.89 -17.00 -5.61
N GLN A 405 -13.13 -16.29 -6.71
CA GLN A 405 -14.23 -16.53 -7.64
C GLN A 405 -13.99 -17.83 -8.42
N LYS A 406 -15.02 -18.66 -8.53
CA LYS A 406 -14.98 -19.93 -9.28
C LYS A 406 -15.69 -19.85 -10.61
N ASP A 407 -16.70 -18.99 -10.68
CA ASP A 407 -17.55 -18.87 -11.85
C ASP A 407 -16.77 -18.22 -13.00
N ARG A 408 -16.37 -19.06 -13.95
CA ARG A 408 -15.64 -18.65 -15.16
C ARG A 408 -16.52 -17.89 -16.15
N SER A 409 -17.84 -17.91 -15.98
CA SER A 409 -18.79 -17.19 -16.82
C SER A 409 -19.04 -15.74 -16.36
N ASP A 410 -18.45 -15.33 -15.23
CA ASP A 410 -18.59 -13.97 -14.73
C ASP A 410 -18.12 -12.94 -15.77
N LYS A 411 -18.97 -11.94 -16.05
CA LYS A 411 -18.76 -10.95 -17.11
C LYS A 411 -17.55 -10.04 -16.89
N SER A 412 -16.96 -10.06 -15.70
CA SER A 412 -15.71 -9.34 -15.39
C SER A 412 -14.47 -9.95 -16.03
N PHE A 413 -14.55 -11.18 -16.55
CA PHE A 413 -13.44 -11.82 -17.25
C PHE A 413 -13.36 -11.42 -18.73
N ASP A 414 -12.13 -11.22 -19.20
CA ASP A 414 -11.82 -11.29 -20.63
C ASP A 414 -12.01 -12.74 -21.10
N GLN A 415 -12.81 -12.92 -22.16
CA GLN A 415 -13.24 -14.24 -22.63
C GLN A 415 -12.09 -15.10 -23.15
N LEU A 416 -11.05 -14.49 -23.71
CA LEU A 416 -9.88 -15.22 -24.21
C LEU A 416 -8.97 -15.65 -23.05
N GLU A 417 -8.74 -14.77 -22.08
CA GLU A 417 -7.96 -15.09 -20.89
C GLU A 417 -8.58 -16.23 -20.07
N ILE A 418 -9.89 -16.19 -19.83
CA ILE A 418 -10.54 -17.18 -18.97
C ILE A 418 -10.65 -18.55 -19.63
N LYS A 419 -10.81 -18.60 -20.96
CA LYS A 419 -10.83 -19.85 -21.74
C LYS A 419 -9.49 -20.58 -21.69
N THR A 420 -8.39 -19.83 -21.61
CA THR A 420 -7.02 -20.39 -21.57
C THR A 420 -6.48 -20.53 -20.15
N ALA A 421 -7.21 -20.04 -19.15
CA ALA A 421 -6.79 -20.13 -17.75
C ALA A 421 -6.78 -21.59 -17.27
N GLY A 422 -5.64 -22.03 -16.70
CA GLY A 422 -5.46 -23.38 -16.18
C GLY A 422 -6.30 -23.70 -14.94
N ILE A 423 -5.92 -24.75 -14.21
CA ILE A 423 -6.65 -25.22 -13.02
C ILE A 423 -6.46 -24.26 -11.84
N GLY A 424 -7.55 -23.78 -11.27
CA GLY A 424 -7.54 -22.87 -10.12
C GLY A 424 -8.76 -21.97 -10.10
N ASN A 425 -8.75 -21.02 -9.16
CA ASN A 425 -9.82 -20.05 -8.92
C ASN A 425 -9.25 -18.63 -8.90
N PHE A 426 -10.10 -17.61 -8.96
CA PHE A 426 -9.70 -16.28 -9.42
C PHE A 426 -9.85 -15.20 -8.36
N SER A 427 -8.82 -14.35 -8.20
CA SER A 427 -8.86 -13.16 -7.34
C SER A 427 -9.07 -11.87 -8.15
N GLY A 428 -8.96 -10.70 -7.52
CA GLY A 428 -9.00 -9.42 -8.23
C GLY A 428 -10.41 -8.98 -8.61
N LYS A 429 -10.55 -8.25 -9.72
CA LYS A 429 -11.82 -7.60 -10.10
C LYS A 429 -13.04 -8.55 -10.19
N PRO A 430 -12.90 -9.82 -10.62
CA PRO A 430 -14.02 -10.76 -10.63
C PRO A 430 -14.66 -11.05 -9.26
N THR A 431 -13.94 -10.79 -8.17
CA THR A 431 -14.47 -10.97 -6.82
C THR A 431 -15.28 -9.75 -6.34
N PHE A 432 -15.17 -8.60 -7.01
CA PHE A 432 -15.67 -7.32 -6.49
C PHE A 432 -17.19 -7.30 -6.28
N ARG A 433 -17.96 -7.69 -7.31
CA ARG A 433 -19.43 -7.66 -7.25
C ARG A 433 -19.96 -8.59 -6.16
N ARG A 434 -19.60 -9.87 -6.22
CA ARG A 434 -20.16 -10.87 -5.30
C ARG A 434 -19.72 -10.65 -3.85
N SER A 435 -18.47 -10.23 -3.61
CA SER A 435 -18.03 -9.88 -2.26
C SER A 435 -18.82 -8.68 -1.69
N ASN A 436 -19.14 -7.69 -2.52
CA ASN A 436 -19.96 -6.53 -2.09
C ASN A 436 -21.40 -6.94 -1.76
N GLU A 437 -22.02 -7.81 -2.56
CA GLU A 437 -23.36 -8.37 -2.27
C GLU A 437 -23.39 -9.09 -0.92
N LEU A 438 -22.38 -9.91 -0.64
CA LEU A 438 -22.29 -10.66 0.61
C LEU A 438 -21.97 -9.76 1.83
N ILE A 439 -21.14 -8.73 1.65
CA ILE A 439 -20.89 -7.71 2.69
C ILE A 439 -22.20 -7.03 3.08
N LYS A 440 -22.97 -6.56 2.07
CA LYS A 440 -24.29 -5.96 2.29
C LYS A 440 -25.21 -6.94 3.02
N LEU A 441 -25.39 -8.13 2.47
CA LEU A 441 -26.23 -9.19 3.04
C LEU A 441 -25.94 -9.46 4.52
N ALA A 442 -24.66 -9.60 4.88
CA ALA A 442 -24.27 -9.88 6.26
C ALA A 442 -24.48 -8.67 7.17
N TYR A 443 -24.16 -7.46 6.70
CA TYR A 443 -24.32 -6.27 7.51
C TYR A 443 -25.79 -5.92 7.76
N SER A 444 -26.66 -5.96 6.75
CA SER A 444 -28.07 -5.56 6.88
C SER A 444 -28.82 -6.35 7.97
N ARG A 445 -28.41 -7.59 8.23
CA ARG A 445 -29.06 -8.48 9.20
C ARG A 445 -28.26 -8.72 10.48
N TYR A 446 -26.93 -8.66 10.41
CA TYR A 446 -26.05 -9.03 11.52
C TYR A 446 -25.01 -7.96 11.88
N GLY A 447 -25.06 -6.75 11.30
CA GLY A 447 -24.07 -5.69 11.55
C GLY A 447 -23.99 -5.21 12.99
N ASN A 448 -25.03 -5.42 13.80
CA ASN A 448 -25.02 -5.18 15.24
C ASN A 448 -24.41 -6.33 16.08
N LYS A 449 -24.13 -7.48 15.47
CA LYS A 449 -23.61 -8.70 16.11
C LYS A 449 -22.23 -9.11 15.60
N LEU A 450 -21.94 -8.83 14.33
CA LEU A 450 -20.73 -9.24 13.64
C LEU A 450 -20.09 -8.05 12.95
N ILE A 451 -18.78 -7.92 13.15
CA ILE A 451 -17.94 -7.04 12.34
C ILE A 451 -17.74 -7.68 10.97
N VAL A 452 -17.87 -6.89 9.90
CA VAL A 452 -17.60 -7.34 8.53
C VAL A 452 -16.27 -6.79 8.05
N ILE A 453 -15.39 -7.66 7.54
CA ILE A 453 -14.18 -7.27 6.82
C ILE A 453 -14.39 -7.54 5.34
N GLY A 454 -14.22 -6.51 4.50
CA GLY A 454 -14.41 -6.60 3.06
C GLY A 454 -13.12 -6.94 2.32
N CYS A 455 -13.06 -8.10 1.68
CA CYS A 455 -11.94 -8.54 0.87
C CYS A 455 -12.36 -8.70 -0.60
N GLY A 456 -11.42 -8.53 -1.54
CA GLY A 456 -11.60 -8.87 -2.95
C GLY A 456 -11.99 -7.70 -3.86
N GLY A 457 -11.26 -7.56 -4.98
CA GLY A 457 -11.60 -6.60 -6.04
C GLY A 457 -11.24 -5.13 -5.79
N ILE A 458 -10.42 -4.84 -4.77
CA ILE A 458 -10.01 -3.49 -4.39
C ILE A 458 -8.78 -3.04 -5.17
N PHE A 459 -8.93 -2.03 -6.01
CA PHE A 459 -7.89 -1.40 -6.84
C PHE A 459 -7.85 0.12 -6.69
N THR A 460 -8.89 0.72 -6.12
CA THR A 460 -8.96 2.17 -5.88
C THR A 460 -9.55 2.48 -4.50
N ALA A 461 -9.54 3.76 -4.14
CA ALA A 461 -10.15 4.22 -2.90
C ALA A 461 -11.67 4.09 -2.94
N GLU A 462 -12.27 4.28 -4.10
CA GLU A 462 -13.70 4.15 -4.35
C GLU A 462 -14.14 2.68 -4.19
N ASP A 463 -13.32 1.72 -4.60
CA ASP A 463 -13.59 0.30 -4.35
C ASP A 463 -13.62 -0.01 -2.84
N ALA A 464 -12.64 0.49 -2.09
CA ALA A 464 -12.57 0.32 -0.64
C ALA A 464 -13.74 1.04 0.06
N TYR A 465 -14.03 2.28 -0.36
CA TYR A 465 -15.10 3.08 0.18
C TYR A 465 -16.47 2.44 -0.08
N ARG A 466 -16.68 1.86 -1.26
CA ARG A 466 -17.90 1.12 -1.57
C ARG A 466 -18.10 -0.05 -0.61
N LYS A 467 -17.06 -0.81 -0.31
CA LYS A 467 -17.14 -1.90 0.69
C LYS A 467 -17.50 -1.37 2.07
N ILE A 468 -16.89 -0.25 2.49
CA ILE A 468 -17.17 0.40 3.77
C ILE A 468 -18.64 0.81 3.84
N ARG A 469 -19.13 1.54 2.83
CA ARG A 469 -20.53 1.97 2.75
C ARG A 469 -21.52 0.81 2.75
N LEU A 470 -21.14 -0.35 2.24
CA LEU A 470 -21.97 -1.56 2.27
C LEU A 470 -21.90 -2.34 3.60
N GLY A 471 -21.05 -1.93 4.55
CA GLY A 471 -21.02 -2.51 5.90
C GLY A 471 -19.65 -3.00 6.37
N ALA A 472 -18.60 -2.93 5.54
CA ALA A 472 -17.27 -3.35 5.96
C ALA A 472 -16.63 -2.33 6.93
N SER A 473 -16.22 -2.78 8.12
CA SER A 473 -15.48 -1.93 9.07
C SER A 473 -13.98 -1.87 8.74
N LEU A 474 -13.44 -2.91 8.11
CA LEU A 474 -12.07 -3.00 7.61
C LEU A 474 -12.10 -3.59 6.20
N VAL A 475 -11.03 -3.40 5.44
CA VAL A 475 -10.91 -4.00 4.10
C VAL A 475 -9.55 -4.65 3.89
N GLU A 476 -9.51 -5.73 3.12
CA GLU A 476 -8.28 -6.44 2.78
C GLU A 476 -8.05 -6.51 1.26
N LEU A 477 -6.79 -6.38 0.83
CA LEU A 477 -6.41 -6.51 -0.57
C LEU A 477 -5.10 -7.27 -0.78
N ILE A 478 -4.97 -7.86 -1.97
CA ILE A 478 -3.71 -8.41 -2.50
C ILE A 478 -3.60 -7.99 -3.97
N THR A 479 -4.55 -8.41 -4.80
CA THR A 479 -4.45 -8.30 -6.25
C THR A 479 -4.29 -6.86 -6.73
N GLY A 480 -4.99 -5.89 -6.13
CA GLY A 480 -4.81 -4.47 -6.45
C GLY A 480 -3.34 -4.04 -6.34
N MET A 481 -2.65 -4.41 -5.27
CA MET A 481 -1.23 -4.07 -5.08
C MET A 481 -0.33 -4.68 -6.17
N ILE A 482 -0.63 -5.89 -6.65
CA ILE A 482 0.14 -6.54 -7.72
C ILE A 482 0.01 -5.79 -9.05
N PHE A 483 -1.17 -5.23 -9.33
CA PHE A 483 -1.46 -4.55 -10.60
C PHE A 483 -1.14 -3.06 -10.59
N GLU A 484 -1.30 -2.43 -9.44
CA GLU A 484 -1.21 -0.97 -9.29
C GLU A 484 0.12 -0.56 -8.67
N GLY A 485 0.73 -1.39 -7.81
CA GLY A 485 2.03 -1.15 -7.16
C GLY A 485 1.92 -0.95 -5.64
N PRO A 486 3.06 -0.89 -4.93
CA PRO A 486 3.09 -0.79 -3.47
C PRO A 486 2.53 0.53 -2.92
N GLN A 487 2.53 1.59 -3.73
CA GLN A 487 2.00 2.90 -3.36
C GLN A 487 0.47 2.93 -3.23
N LEU A 488 -0.22 1.92 -3.75
CA LEU A 488 -1.69 1.85 -3.79
C LEU A 488 -2.32 2.06 -2.42
N ILE A 489 -1.74 1.48 -1.36
CA ILE A 489 -2.30 1.56 0.00
C ILE A 489 -2.33 3.02 0.47
N SER A 490 -1.24 3.75 0.23
CA SER A 490 -1.14 5.18 0.55
C SER A 490 -2.12 6.02 -0.25
N GLN A 491 -2.32 5.68 -1.54
CA GLN A 491 -3.28 6.35 -2.41
C GLN A 491 -4.72 6.12 -1.93
N ILE A 492 -5.07 4.88 -1.59
CA ILE A 492 -6.38 4.53 -1.03
C ILE A 492 -6.64 5.31 0.26
N ASN A 493 -5.74 5.24 1.24
CA ASN A 493 -5.91 5.95 2.51
C ASN A 493 -6.02 7.46 2.32
N THR A 494 -5.17 8.07 1.47
CA THR A 494 -5.23 9.52 1.21
C THR A 494 -6.54 9.95 0.59
N LYS A 495 -7.10 9.14 -0.33
CA LYS A 495 -8.34 9.45 -1.04
C LYS A 495 -9.58 9.09 -0.24
N LEU A 496 -9.53 8.07 0.63
CA LEU A 496 -10.59 7.78 1.60
C LEU A 496 -10.89 8.97 2.51
N VAL A 497 -9.85 9.69 2.98
CA VAL A 497 -10.04 10.93 3.74
C VAL A 497 -10.85 11.97 2.95
N GLU A 498 -10.63 12.07 1.63
CA GLU A 498 -11.38 12.99 0.78
C GLU A 498 -12.83 12.54 0.60
N LEU A 499 -13.05 11.26 0.36
CA LEU A 499 -14.39 10.69 0.15
C LEU A 499 -15.24 10.82 1.43
N LEU A 500 -14.67 10.49 2.59
CA LEU A 500 -15.34 10.63 3.88
C LEU A 500 -15.74 12.07 4.15
N ARG A 501 -14.83 13.03 3.95
CA ARG A 501 -15.12 14.46 4.13
C ARG A 501 -16.10 15.01 3.13
N LYS A 502 -16.02 14.56 1.87
CA LYS A 502 -16.96 14.96 0.82
C LYS A 502 -18.39 14.57 1.20
N ASP A 503 -18.55 13.43 1.84
CA ASP A 503 -19.85 12.93 2.31
C ASP A 503 -20.20 13.43 3.73
N GLY A 504 -19.40 14.32 4.31
CA GLY A 504 -19.68 14.95 5.61
C GLY A 504 -19.31 14.13 6.85
N PHE A 505 -18.58 13.02 6.71
CA PHE A 505 -18.20 12.17 7.83
C PHE A 505 -16.98 12.68 8.59
N GLU A 506 -17.02 12.58 9.92
CA GLU A 506 -15.91 12.93 10.81
C GLU A 506 -15.04 11.74 11.21
N LYS A 507 -15.59 10.52 11.12
CA LYS A 507 -14.91 9.25 11.37
C LYS A 507 -15.30 8.23 10.30
N LEU A 508 -14.39 7.30 10.00
CA LEU A 508 -14.68 6.22 9.05
C LEU A 508 -15.87 5.36 9.48
N SER A 509 -16.05 5.15 10.79
CA SER A 509 -17.17 4.39 11.35
C SER A 509 -18.53 4.93 10.93
N ASP A 510 -18.63 6.24 10.69
CA ASP A 510 -19.89 6.90 10.36
C ASP A 510 -20.33 6.56 8.92
N ALA A 511 -19.39 6.13 8.07
CA ALA A 511 -19.67 5.67 6.72
C ALA A 511 -19.96 4.16 6.64
N VAL A 512 -19.79 3.40 7.73
CA VAL A 512 -19.98 1.94 7.69
C VAL A 512 -21.46 1.61 7.58
N GLY A 513 -21.84 0.97 6.47
CA GLY A 513 -23.18 0.40 6.29
C GLY A 513 -24.29 1.38 5.88
N ILE A 514 -23.93 2.60 5.48
CA ILE A 514 -24.91 3.61 5.03
C ILE A 514 -25.64 3.26 3.71
N ASP A 515 -25.12 2.30 2.94
CA ASP A 515 -25.74 1.75 1.72
C ASP A 515 -26.28 0.32 1.92
N SER A 516 -26.30 -0.19 3.17
CA SER A 516 -26.66 -1.57 3.50
C SER A 516 -28.15 -1.87 3.47
#